data_AF-A0A925XNI5-F1
#
_entry.id   AF-A0A925XNI5-F1
#
_cell.length_a   1.000
_cell.length_b   1.000
_cell.length_c   1.000
_cell.angle_alpha   90.00
_cell.angle_beta   90.00
_cell.angle_gamma   90.00
#
_symmetry.space_group_name_H-M   'P 1'
#
loop_
_entity.id
_entity.type
_entity.pdbx_description
1 polymer ?
#
loop_
_entity_poly.entity_id
_entity_poly.type
_entity_poly.pdbx_seq_one_letter_code
_entity_poly.pdbx_strand_id
1 'polypeptide(L)'
;MLQTGLFTHRDCSQHEMGSWHPECPERLAAISDHLISTGIAPHLKHFDAPLASTEALQRAHSADYVARLQSSVPTQGYRPLDPDTSMNSHSLNAALRAAGAVVDAADRVAGEEI
;
A
#
# COMPACT_ATOMS: atom_id res chain seq x y z
N MET A 1 -19.34 -19.52 6.53
CA MET A 1 -18.27 -19.85 5.56
C MET A 1 -17.07 -18.99 5.92
N LEU A 2 -15.86 -19.55 5.91
CA LEU A 2 -14.63 -18.75 6.07
C LEU A 2 -14.53 -17.80 4.87
N GLN A 3 -14.44 -16.49 5.10
CA GLN A 3 -14.18 -15.51 4.05
C GLN A 3 -12.68 -15.17 4.05
N THR A 4 -12.13 -14.84 2.88
CA THR A 4 -10.75 -14.37 2.76
C THR A 4 -10.77 -13.09 1.96
N GLY A 5 -10.34 -11.99 2.60
CA GLY A 5 -10.28 -10.68 1.98
C GLY A 5 -8.96 -10.45 1.23
N LEU A 6 -9.03 -9.87 0.03
CA LEU A 6 -7.90 -9.33 -0.71
C LEU A 6 -8.01 -7.80 -0.74
N PHE A 7 -7.08 -7.13 -0.09
CA PHE A 7 -7.02 -5.67 0.00
C PHE A 7 -5.93 -5.15 -0.93
N THR A 8 -6.31 -4.31 -1.89
CA THR A 8 -5.37 -3.72 -2.84
C THR A 8 -5.89 -2.37 -3.31
N HIS A 9 -5.05 -1.57 -3.96
CA HIS A 9 -5.46 -0.36 -4.64
C HIS A 9 -4.50 -0.03 -5.78
N ARG A 10 -5.03 0.44 -6.91
CA ARG A 10 -4.23 0.78 -8.11
C ARG A 10 -3.12 1.80 -7.84
N ASP A 11 -3.32 2.66 -6.83
CA ASP A 11 -2.34 3.69 -6.47
C ASP A 11 -1.05 3.09 -5.92
N CYS A 12 -1.09 1.89 -5.33
CA CYS A 12 0.11 1.19 -4.87
C CYS A 12 1.05 0.88 -6.05
N SER A 13 0.50 0.56 -7.22
CA SER A 13 1.27 0.31 -8.44
C SER A 13 1.89 1.56 -9.08
N GLN A 14 1.57 2.77 -8.57
CA GLN A 14 2.18 4.01 -9.05
C GLN A 14 3.46 4.36 -8.28
N HIS A 15 3.75 3.69 -7.17
CA HIS A 15 5.02 3.82 -6.48
C HIS A 15 6.10 3.04 -7.20
N GLU A 16 7.21 3.71 -7.52
CA GLU A 16 8.44 3.10 -8.00
C GLU A 16 9.62 3.99 -7.63
N MET A 17 10.83 3.42 -7.67
CA MET A 17 12.07 4.07 -7.25
C MET A 17 13.14 4.00 -8.36
N GLY A 18 12.71 3.89 -9.61
CA GLY A 18 13.55 3.65 -10.78
C GLY A 18 13.58 2.19 -11.21
N SER A 19 13.83 1.97 -12.51
CA SER A 19 13.75 0.64 -13.15
C SER A 19 14.74 -0.41 -12.65
N TRP A 20 15.78 0.01 -11.94
CA TRP A 20 16.78 -0.88 -11.34
C TRP A 20 16.34 -1.40 -9.96
N HIS A 21 15.33 -0.79 -9.35
CA HIS A 21 14.94 -1.10 -7.99
C HIS A 21 14.09 -2.39 -7.94
N PRO A 22 14.43 -3.36 -7.06
CA PRO A 22 13.72 -4.64 -7.02
C PRO A 22 12.31 -4.55 -6.44
N GLU A 23 12.03 -3.53 -5.62
CA GLU A 23 10.68 -3.17 -5.20
C GLU A 23 10.03 -2.34 -6.32
N CYS A 24 9.26 -3.02 -7.17
CA CYS A 24 8.68 -2.46 -8.39
C CYS A 24 7.19 -2.86 -8.56
N PRO A 25 6.38 -2.08 -9.31
CA PRO A 25 4.95 -2.34 -9.52
C PRO A 25 4.61 -3.72 -10.07
N GLU A 26 5.52 -4.32 -10.86
CA GLU A 26 5.38 -5.64 -11.47
C GLU A 26 5.19 -6.75 -10.41
N ARG A 27 5.66 -6.53 -9.18
CA ARG A 27 5.41 -7.44 -8.06
C ARG A 27 3.91 -7.62 -7.78
N LEU A 28 3.14 -6.53 -7.80
CA LEU A 28 1.68 -6.57 -7.59
C LEU A 28 0.96 -7.16 -8.80
N ALA A 29 1.43 -6.86 -10.01
CA ALA A 29 0.90 -7.45 -11.23
C ALA A 29 1.10 -8.98 -11.23
N ALA A 30 2.31 -9.46 -10.92
CA ALA A 30 2.62 -10.88 -10.86
C ALA A 30 1.76 -11.64 -9.83
N ILE A 31 1.49 -11.05 -8.66
CA ILE A 31 0.57 -11.63 -7.67
C ILE A 31 -0.84 -11.74 -8.25
N SER A 32 -1.33 -10.67 -8.88
CA SER A 32 -2.68 -10.62 -9.45
C SER A 32 -2.86 -11.64 -10.57
N ASP A 33 -1.90 -11.73 -11.48
CA ASP A 33 -1.87 -12.71 -12.56
C ASP A 33 -1.81 -14.14 -12.04
N HIS A 34 -1.05 -14.38 -10.97
CA HIS A 34 -0.99 -15.69 -10.34
C HIS A 34 -2.32 -16.10 -9.69
N LEU A 35 -2.98 -15.18 -8.99
CA LEU A 35 -4.31 -15.43 -8.40
C LEU A 35 -5.37 -15.72 -9.46
N ILE A 36 -5.29 -15.07 -10.63
CA ILE A 36 -6.18 -15.32 -11.76
C ILE A 36 -5.88 -16.67 -12.39
N SER A 37 -4.62 -16.95 -12.73
CA SER A 37 -4.21 -18.18 -13.44
C SER A 37 -4.43 -19.46 -12.63
N THR A 38 -4.38 -19.38 -11.30
CA THR A 38 -4.69 -20.49 -10.39
C THR A 38 -6.18 -20.66 -10.11
N GLY A 39 -7.02 -19.73 -10.57
CA GLY A 39 -8.46 -19.74 -10.31
C GLY A 39 -8.84 -19.37 -8.87
N ILE A 40 -7.92 -18.82 -8.07
CA ILE A 40 -8.17 -18.42 -6.67
C ILE A 40 -8.92 -17.08 -6.61
N ALA A 41 -8.68 -16.17 -7.55
CA ALA A 41 -9.21 -14.81 -7.51
C ALA A 41 -10.74 -14.70 -7.29
N PRO A 42 -11.60 -15.54 -7.90
CA PRO A 42 -13.06 -15.52 -7.65
C PRO A 42 -13.48 -15.99 -6.25
N HIS A 43 -12.60 -16.65 -5.51
CA HIS A 43 -12.86 -17.12 -4.14
C HIS A 43 -12.47 -16.09 -3.07
N LEU A 44 -11.87 -14.97 -3.47
CA LEU A 44 -11.47 -13.88 -2.58
C LEU A 44 -12.51 -12.76 -2.60
N LYS A 45 -12.75 -12.14 -1.45
CA LYS A 45 -13.54 -10.91 -1.36
C LYS A 45 -12.61 -9.73 -1.56
N HIS A 46 -12.81 -8.98 -2.64
CA HIS A 46 -11.96 -7.85 -3.01
C HIS A 46 -12.38 -6.59 -2.27
N PHE A 47 -11.41 -5.87 -1.73
CA PHE A 47 -11.60 -4.59 -1.05
C PHE A 47 -10.62 -3.55 -1.59
N ASP A 48 -11.15 -2.36 -1.91
CA ASP A 48 -10.33 -1.20 -2.21
C ASP A 48 -9.73 -0.67 -0.91
N ALA A 49 -8.40 -0.71 -0.81
CA ALA A 49 -7.71 -0.26 0.39
C ALA A 49 -7.98 1.24 0.66
N PRO A 50 -8.48 1.63 1.85
CA PRO A 50 -8.69 3.04 2.17
C PRO A 50 -7.35 3.76 2.39
N LEU A 51 -7.39 5.09 2.54
CA LEU A 51 -6.24 5.84 3.04
C LEU A 51 -6.16 5.71 4.55
N ALA A 52 -4.98 5.41 5.09
CA ALA A 52 -4.75 5.47 6.53
C ALA A 52 -4.99 6.89 7.08
N SER A 53 -5.65 6.97 8.23
CA SER A 53 -5.80 8.23 8.95
C SER A 53 -4.49 8.63 9.64
N THR A 54 -4.30 9.92 9.88
CA THR A 54 -3.14 10.42 10.64
C THR A 54 -3.05 9.78 12.02
N GLU A 55 -4.20 9.60 12.69
CA GLU A 55 -4.28 8.96 14.00
C GLU A 55 -3.78 7.52 13.93
N ALA A 56 -4.13 6.78 12.88
CA ALA A 56 -3.65 5.41 12.68
C ALA A 56 -2.13 5.35 12.49
N LEU A 57 -1.57 6.26 11.68
CA LEU A 57 -0.12 6.35 11.48
C LEU A 57 0.60 6.70 12.78
N GLN A 58 0.03 7.61 13.58
CA GLN A 58 0.64 8.08 14.82
C GLN A 58 0.64 7.06 15.95
N ARG A 59 -0.09 5.93 15.83
CA ARG A 59 0.05 4.80 16.77
C ARG A 59 1.41 4.12 16.68
N ALA A 60 2.08 4.19 15.52
CA ALA A 60 3.37 3.56 15.27
C ALA A 60 4.51 4.56 15.02
N HIS A 61 4.18 5.79 14.58
CA HIS A 61 5.16 6.79 14.17
C HIS A 61 4.99 8.13 14.90
N SER A 62 6.09 8.85 15.13
CA SER A 62 6.02 10.22 15.64
C SER A 62 5.32 11.16 14.65
N ALA A 63 4.62 12.19 15.16
CA ALA A 63 4.01 13.23 14.33
C ALA A 63 5.01 13.91 13.39
N ASP A 64 6.23 14.18 13.89
CA ASP A 64 7.30 14.82 13.10
C ASP A 64 7.73 13.97 11.91
N TYR A 65 7.82 12.64 12.07
CA TYR A 65 8.14 11.73 10.98
C TYR A 65 7.07 11.76 9.88
N VAL A 66 5.79 11.70 10.28
CA VAL A 66 4.66 11.75 9.34
C VAL A 66 4.65 13.08 8.58
N ALA A 67 4.79 14.21 9.29
CA ALA A 67 4.85 15.54 8.68
C ALA A 67 6.05 15.68 7.72
N ARG A 68 7.21 15.14 8.11
CA ARG A 68 8.41 15.13 7.25
C ARG A 68 8.16 14.38 5.95
N LEU A 69 7.55 13.19 5.98
CA LEU A 69 7.21 12.45 4.76
C LEU A 69 6.19 13.20 3.89
N GLN A 70 5.16 13.78 4.50
CA GLN A 70 4.14 14.56 3.78
C GLN A 70 4.75 15.78 3.06
N SER A 71 5.67 16.49 3.71
CA SER A 71 6.43 17.60 3.10
C SER A 71 7.53 17.13 2.14
N SER A 72 7.78 15.82 2.05
CA SER A 72 8.85 15.26 1.23
C SER A 72 8.40 14.85 -0.17
N VAL A 73 7.10 14.86 -0.47
CA VAL A 73 6.60 14.41 -1.78
C VAL A 73 7.16 15.29 -2.91
N PRO A 74 7.94 14.73 -3.86
CA PRO A 74 8.40 15.49 -5.00
C PRO A 74 7.26 15.73 -6.00
N THR A 75 7.29 16.87 -6.68
CA THR A 75 6.37 17.16 -7.79
C THR A 75 6.77 16.41 -9.07
N GLN A 76 8.06 16.15 -9.25
CA GLN A 76 8.63 15.39 -10.38
C GLN A 76 9.90 14.66 -9.93
N GLY A 77 10.20 13.54 -10.60
CA GLY A 77 11.38 12.74 -10.33
C GLY A 77 11.33 12.04 -8.97
N TYR A 78 12.51 11.79 -8.41
CA TYR A 78 12.70 11.04 -7.18
C TYR A 78 13.30 11.91 -6.07
N ARG A 79 12.85 11.71 -4.85
CA ARG A 79 13.47 12.24 -3.64
C ARG A 79 14.00 11.10 -2.78
N PRO A 80 15.33 10.96 -2.64
CA PRO A 80 15.91 10.00 -1.72
C PRO A 80 15.51 10.30 -0.27
N LEU A 81 15.12 9.25 0.45
CA LEU A 81 14.92 9.29 1.91
C LEU A 81 16.14 8.72 2.64
N ASP A 82 16.74 7.69 2.07
CA ASP A 82 17.97 7.01 2.52
C ASP A 82 18.67 6.35 1.29
N PRO A 83 19.74 5.55 1.45
CA PRO A 83 20.48 4.98 0.31
C PRO A 83 19.70 4.02 -0.60
N ASP A 84 18.64 3.36 -0.12
CA ASP A 84 17.87 2.38 -0.88
C ASP A 84 16.37 2.70 -0.99
N THR A 85 15.93 3.82 -0.40
CA THR A 85 14.54 4.25 -0.42
C THR A 85 14.41 5.64 -1.03
N SER A 86 13.55 5.76 -2.04
CA SER A 86 13.20 7.03 -2.68
C SER A 86 11.69 7.19 -2.79
N MET A 87 11.22 8.43 -2.85
CA MET A 87 9.83 8.77 -3.15
C MET A 87 9.72 9.33 -4.56
N ASN A 88 8.73 8.89 -5.33
CA ASN A 88 8.16 9.63 -6.45
C ASN A 88 6.90 10.41 -6.02
N SER A 89 6.23 11.10 -6.95
CA SER A 89 5.01 11.89 -6.69
C SER A 89 3.81 11.08 -6.17
N HIS A 90 3.83 9.75 -6.33
CA HIS A 90 2.74 8.86 -5.94
C HIS A 90 3.00 8.13 -4.62
N SER A 91 4.24 8.17 -4.12
CA SER A 91 4.72 7.31 -3.04
C SER A 91 3.98 7.54 -1.73
N LEU A 92 3.66 8.80 -1.39
CA LEU A 92 2.88 9.08 -0.18
C LEU A 92 1.49 8.45 -0.25
N ASN A 93 0.80 8.61 -1.37
CA ASN A 93 -0.54 8.07 -1.53
C ASN A 93 -0.53 6.52 -1.55
N ALA A 94 0.45 5.91 -2.21
CA ALA A 94 0.67 4.46 -2.15
C ALA A 94 0.92 3.98 -0.72
N ALA A 95 1.77 4.67 0.06
CA ALA A 95 2.05 4.33 1.45
C ALA A 95 0.80 4.46 2.34
N LEU A 96 -0.03 5.49 2.13
CA LEU A 96 -1.30 5.66 2.84
C LEU A 96 -2.29 4.55 2.51
N ARG A 97 -2.37 4.11 1.25
CA ARG A 97 -3.20 2.96 0.83
C ARG A 97 -2.69 1.65 1.42
N ALA A 98 -1.37 1.44 1.43
CA ALA A 98 -0.77 0.25 2.01
C ALA A 98 -1.05 0.15 3.53
N ALA A 99 -0.84 1.24 4.27
CA ALA A 99 -1.16 1.29 5.70
C ALA A 99 -2.68 1.14 5.94
N GLY A 100 -3.51 1.79 5.12
CA GLY A 100 -4.97 1.72 5.24
C GLY A 100 -5.52 0.32 4.96
N ALA A 101 -4.92 -0.42 4.01
CA ALA A 101 -5.26 -1.82 3.74
C ALA A 101 -5.10 -2.68 4.99
N VAL A 102 -3.99 -2.54 5.71
CA VAL A 102 -3.70 -3.36 6.89
C VAL A 102 -4.61 -3.00 8.06
N VAL A 103 -4.89 -1.71 8.27
CA VAL A 103 -5.82 -1.25 9.31
C VAL A 103 -7.23 -1.77 9.03
N ASP A 104 -7.75 -1.58 7.81
CA ASP A 104 -9.10 -2.03 7.43
C ASP A 104 -9.22 -3.56 7.48
N ALA A 105 -8.19 -4.30 7.03
CA ALA A 105 -8.18 -5.75 7.15
C ALA A 105 -8.22 -6.22 8.61
N ALA A 106 -7.43 -5.60 9.49
CA ALA A 106 -7.41 -5.94 10.91
C ALA A 106 -8.74 -5.65 11.59
N ASP A 107 -9.33 -4.49 11.32
CA ASP A 107 -10.63 -4.08 11.89
C ASP A 107 -11.75 -5.03 11.44
N ARG A 108 -11.77 -5.44 10.16
CA ARG A 108 -12.78 -6.36 9.64
C ARG A 108 -12.65 -7.78 10.20
N VAL A 109 -11.43 -8.27 10.40
CA VAL A 109 -11.21 -9.57 11.05
C VAL A 109 -11.65 -9.50 12.51
N ALA A 110 -11.26 -8.44 13.24
CA ALA A 110 -11.65 -8.25 14.63
C ALA A 110 -13.16 -8.05 14.81
N GLY A 111 -13.83 -7.43 13.83
CA GLY A 111 -15.27 -7.23 13.76
C GLY A 111 -16.06 -8.41 13.18
N GLU A 112 -15.39 -9.53 12.85
CA GLU A 112 -16.01 -10.72 12.24
C GLU A 112 -16.74 -10.46 10.91
N GLU A 113 -16.30 -9.46 10.14
CA GLU A 113 -16.82 -9.13 8.80
C GLU A 113 -16.20 -9.98 7.69
N ILE A 114 -15.02 -10.56 7.95
CA ILE A 114 -14.29 -11.52 7.10
C ILE A 114 -13.61 -12.60 7.93
#